data_AF-A0A256XD85-F1
#
_entry.id   AF-A0A256XD85-F1
#
_cell.length_a   1.000
_cell.length_b   1.000
_cell.length_c   1.000
_cell.angle_alpha   90.00
_cell.angle_beta   90.00
_cell.angle_gamma   90.00
#
_symmetry.space_group_name_H-M   'P 1'
#
loop_
_entity.id
_entity.type
_entity.pdbx_description
1 polymer ?
#
loop_
_entity_poly.entity_id
_entity_poly.type
_entity_poly.pdbx_seq_one_letter_code
_entity_poly.pdbx_strand_id
1 'polypeptide(L)'
;ASQGEPGEHLEYSASSGAVAFIIGNDGVVAEIEAYYPYTSDTPDFWRRDKSPYPVHGEGFTGEPAYFRHIINAAKGLMESTGLKVSDFDYVVFHQPNTRFPLRVASILGFPLEKVKPGIVVDKVGNTYNASALLGLCKVLEEAKSNSRVLVVTYGSGAGSVAFSIWINDEILRKVSLAKTIREYLENYRYIDYGLYVKFRRIITLLH
;
A
#
# COMPACT_ATOMS: atom_id res chain seq x y z
N ALA A 1 -10.71 9.92 -1.30
CA ALA A 1 -10.57 8.94 -0.21
C ALA A 1 -11.21 7.64 -0.63
N SER A 2 -10.79 6.51 -0.06
CA SER A 2 -11.49 5.24 -0.26
C SER A 2 -12.93 5.33 0.27
N GLN A 3 -13.83 4.54 -0.29
CA GLN A 3 -15.26 4.54 0.07
C GLN A 3 -15.71 3.11 0.35
N GLY A 4 -16.50 2.94 1.40
CA GLY A 4 -17.21 1.70 1.72
C GLY A 4 -18.67 2.05 1.98
N GLU A 5 -19.57 1.22 1.46
CA GLU A 5 -21.00 1.33 1.69
C GLU A 5 -21.34 1.00 3.15
N PRO A 6 -22.27 1.73 3.81
CA PRO A 6 -22.66 1.43 5.19
C PRO A 6 -23.16 0.00 5.36
N GLY A 7 -22.62 -0.70 6.36
CA GLY A 7 -22.93 -2.11 6.64
C GLY A 7 -22.14 -3.13 5.82
N GLU A 8 -21.34 -2.69 4.85
CA GLU A 8 -20.53 -3.58 4.00
C GLU A 8 -19.10 -3.76 4.49
N HIS A 9 -18.44 -4.81 4.02
CA HIS A 9 -17.07 -5.17 4.43
C HIS A 9 -16.04 -4.05 4.26
N LEU A 10 -16.20 -3.22 3.22
CA LEU A 10 -15.30 -2.12 2.93
C LEU A 10 -15.41 -0.99 3.96
N GLU A 11 -16.55 -0.82 4.64
CA GLU A 11 -16.73 0.24 5.62
C GLU A 11 -15.68 0.19 6.74
N TYR A 12 -15.31 -1.01 7.16
CA TYR A 12 -14.33 -1.23 8.23
C TYR A 12 -12.88 -0.99 7.82
N SER A 13 -12.61 -1.00 6.51
CA SER A 13 -11.25 -0.85 5.99
C SER A 13 -11.04 0.48 5.27
N ALA A 14 -12.10 1.14 4.79
CA ALA A 14 -11.98 2.37 4.02
C ALA A 14 -11.46 3.54 4.86
N SER A 15 -10.31 4.09 4.49
CA SER A 15 -9.73 5.27 5.11
C SER A 15 -9.25 6.36 4.13
N SER A 16 -8.66 7.42 4.69
CA SER A 16 -8.12 8.55 3.93
C SER A 16 -6.66 8.75 4.28
N GLY A 17 -5.83 8.96 3.27
CA GLY A 17 -4.42 9.28 3.42
C GLY A 17 -3.82 9.69 2.09
N ALA A 18 -2.69 10.38 2.14
CA ALA A 18 -1.94 10.82 0.97
C ALA A 18 -0.45 10.70 1.27
N VAL A 19 0.33 10.46 0.21
CA VAL A 19 1.79 10.42 0.24
C VAL A 19 2.28 11.23 -0.94
N ALA A 20 3.35 11.99 -0.73
CA ALA A 20 4.04 12.73 -1.76
C ALA A 20 5.50 12.31 -1.79
N PHE A 21 6.03 12.04 -2.99
CA PHE A 21 7.45 11.84 -3.23
C PHE A 21 7.95 12.92 -4.19
N ILE A 22 9.14 13.44 -3.91
CA ILE A 22 9.86 14.33 -4.84
C ILE A 22 10.86 13.46 -5.59
N ILE A 23 10.77 13.46 -6.92
CA ILE A 23 11.66 12.69 -7.79
C ILE A 23 12.76 13.62 -8.31
N GLY A 24 14.00 13.17 -8.19
CA GLY A 24 15.20 13.89 -8.61
C GLY A 24 16.39 12.95 -8.67
N ASN A 25 17.59 13.50 -8.87
CA ASN A 25 18.83 12.74 -9.00
C ASN A 25 19.93 13.19 -8.03
N ASP A 26 19.77 14.34 -7.36
CA ASP A 26 20.76 14.89 -6.43
C ASP A 26 20.32 14.72 -4.97
N GLY A 27 21.23 14.25 -4.12
CA GLY A 27 21.00 14.00 -2.70
C GLY A 27 19.78 13.12 -2.40
N VAL A 28 19.48 12.12 -3.23
CA VAL A 28 18.27 11.31 -3.08
C VAL A 28 18.39 10.33 -1.90
N VAL A 29 17.32 10.21 -1.11
CA VAL A 29 17.25 9.25 0.02
C VAL A 29 17.18 7.80 -0.44
N ALA A 30 16.68 7.59 -1.65
CA ALA A 30 16.51 6.28 -2.24
C ALA A 30 16.50 6.39 -3.77
N GLU A 31 16.88 5.31 -4.44
CA GLU A 31 16.94 5.17 -5.88
C GLU A 31 16.02 4.04 -6.35
N ILE A 32 15.32 4.24 -7.47
CA ILE A 32 14.54 3.19 -8.14
C ILE A 32 15.50 2.43 -9.06
N GLU A 33 15.99 1.27 -8.63
CA GLU A 33 16.95 0.46 -9.41
C GLU A 33 16.28 -0.22 -10.61
N ALA A 34 15.03 -0.67 -10.42
CA ALA A 34 14.27 -1.40 -11.43
C ALA A 34 12.78 -1.35 -11.13
N TYR A 35 11.96 -1.56 -12.16
CA TYR A 35 10.53 -1.76 -12.01
C TYR A 35 10.01 -2.81 -12.99
N TYR A 36 8.89 -3.44 -12.65
CA TYR A 36 8.22 -4.42 -13.50
C TYR A 36 6.69 -4.29 -13.40
N PRO A 37 5.99 -3.92 -14.49
CA PRO A 37 4.54 -3.86 -14.53
C PRO A 37 3.91 -5.22 -14.89
N TYR A 38 2.78 -5.56 -14.27
CA TYR A 38 1.93 -6.70 -14.63
C TYR A 38 0.47 -6.24 -14.67
N THR A 39 -0.19 -6.37 -15.81
CA THR A 39 -1.54 -5.83 -16.04
C THR A 39 -2.43 -6.82 -16.80
N SER A 40 -3.73 -6.76 -16.56
CA SER A 40 -4.74 -7.46 -17.35
C SER A 40 -6.10 -6.76 -17.23
N ASP A 41 -7.05 -7.09 -18.10
CA ASP A 41 -8.46 -6.72 -17.93
C ASP A 41 -9.11 -7.70 -16.94
N THR A 42 -9.31 -7.26 -15.70
CA THR A 42 -9.85 -8.05 -14.59
C THR A 42 -10.92 -7.23 -13.87
N PRO A 43 -12.21 -7.56 -14.01
CA PRO A 43 -13.31 -6.80 -13.41
C PRO A 43 -13.53 -7.20 -11.95
N ASP A 44 -12.53 -6.99 -11.08
CA ASP A 44 -12.61 -7.38 -9.68
C ASP A 44 -13.29 -6.33 -8.78
N PHE A 45 -13.03 -5.06 -9.04
CA PHE A 45 -13.58 -3.96 -8.27
C PHE A 45 -13.64 -2.70 -9.14
N TRP A 46 -14.79 -2.03 -9.16
CA TRP A 46 -14.99 -0.84 -9.99
C TRP A 46 -16.00 0.11 -9.35
N ARG A 47 -16.00 1.36 -9.81
CA ARG A 47 -17.03 2.34 -9.44
C ARG A 47 -17.49 3.06 -10.69
N ARG A 48 -18.78 2.94 -11.01
CA ARG A 48 -19.36 3.68 -12.14
C ARG A 48 -19.42 5.18 -11.82
N ASP A 49 -19.45 5.98 -12.87
CA ASP A 49 -19.68 7.42 -12.72
C ASP A 49 -20.97 7.67 -11.91
N LYS A 50 -20.91 8.66 -11.02
CA LYS A 50 -21.98 9.06 -10.08
C LYS A 50 -22.41 8.01 -9.06
N SER A 51 -21.87 6.79 -9.06
CA SER A 51 -22.11 5.83 -7.98
C SER A 51 -21.39 6.26 -6.71
N PRO A 52 -22.09 6.38 -5.57
CA PRO A 52 -21.49 6.83 -4.31
C PRO A 52 -20.50 5.81 -3.73
N TYR A 53 -20.70 4.53 -4.03
CA TYR A 53 -19.90 3.41 -3.54
C TYR A 53 -19.43 2.52 -4.70
N PRO A 54 -18.28 1.86 -4.55
CA PRO A 54 -17.79 0.87 -5.51
C PRO A 54 -18.57 -0.46 -5.40
N VAL A 55 -18.43 -1.29 -6.43
CA VAL A 55 -18.92 -2.67 -6.48
C VAL A 55 -17.71 -3.60 -6.62
N HIS A 56 -17.81 -4.83 -6.10
CA HIS A 56 -16.74 -5.81 -6.15
C HIS A 56 -17.23 -7.22 -6.45
N GLY A 57 -16.38 -8.03 -7.07
CA GLY A 57 -16.59 -9.47 -7.30
C GLY A 57 -16.37 -10.35 -6.06
N GLU A 58 -16.45 -9.77 -4.85
CA GLU A 58 -16.27 -10.45 -3.56
C GLU A 58 -14.96 -11.26 -3.50
N GLY A 59 -15.03 -12.59 -3.37
CA GLY A 59 -13.86 -13.48 -3.34
C GLY A 59 -12.99 -13.40 -4.60
N PHE A 60 -13.54 -12.95 -5.73
CA PHE A 60 -12.80 -12.72 -6.97
C PHE A 60 -11.73 -11.62 -6.84
N THR A 61 -11.85 -10.73 -5.85
CA THR A 61 -10.83 -9.71 -5.55
C THR A 61 -9.53 -10.31 -5.00
N GLY A 62 -9.57 -11.54 -4.48
CA GLY A 62 -8.42 -12.23 -3.90
C GLY A 62 -7.53 -12.89 -4.95
N GLU A 63 -7.72 -14.20 -5.15
CA GLU A 63 -6.81 -15.04 -5.95
C GLU A 63 -6.73 -14.63 -7.43
N PRO A 64 -7.87 -14.44 -8.13
CA PRO A 64 -7.85 -14.10 -9.55
C PRO A 64 -7.31 -12.70 -9.85
N ALA A 65 -7.34 -11.80 -8.86
CA ALA A 65 -7.01 -10.39 -9.01
C ALA A 65 -5.78 -10.01 -8.16
N TYR A 66 -5.95 -9.60 -6.89
CA TYR A 66 -4.85 -9.12 -6.04
C TYR A 66 -3.63 -10.05 -6.00
N PHE A 67 -3.82 -11.33 -5.67
CA PHE A 67 -2.70 -12.26 -5.49
C PHE A 67 -2.01 -12.53 -6.83
N ARG A 68 -2.78 -12.81 -7.89
CA ARG A 68 -2.24 -13.00 -9.24
C ARG A 68 -1.36 -11.82 -9.67
N HIS A 69 -1.82 -10.59 -9.51
CA HIS A 69 -1.10 -9.43 -10.05
C HIS A 69 0.15 -9.09 -9.24
N ILE A 70 0.06 -9.10 -7.91
CA ILE A 70 1.22 -8.80 -7.05
C ILE A 70 2.30 -9.88 -7.18
N ILE A 71 1.92 -11.17 -7.16
CA ILE A 71 2.88 -12.28 -7.24
C ILE A 71 3.62 -12.25 -8.58
N ASN A 72 2.90 -12.05 -9.69
CA ASN A 72 3.53 -12.02 -11.00
C ASN A 72 4.38 -10.76 -11.20
N ALA A 73 3.97 -9.60 -10.67
CA ALA A 73 4.82 -8.41 -10.72
C ALA A 73 6.12 -8.60 -9.92
N ALA A 74 6.03 -9.16 -8.71
CA ALA A 74 7.20 -9.42 -7.86
C ALA A 74 8.16 -10.45 -8.50
N LYS A 75 7.62 -11.56 -9.03
CA LYS A 75 8.41 -12.58 -9.73
C LYS A 75 9.04 -12.01 -11.00
N GLY A 76 8.28 -11.28 -11.81
CA GLY A 76 8.79 -10.65 -13.02
C GLY A 76 9.96 -9.70 -12.76
N LEU A 77 9.88 -8.88 -11.69
CA LEU A 77 11.00 -8.04 -11.27
C LEU A 77 12.23 -8.86 -10.88
N MET A 78 12.06 -9.89 -10.04
CA MET A 78 13.16 -10.76 -9.60
C MET A 78 13.80 -11.51 -10.78
N GLU A 79 12.99 -12.03 -11.70
CA GLU A 79 13.46 -12.71 -12.92
C GLU A 79 14.23 -11.76 -13.84
N SER A 80 13.72 -10.54 -14.07
CA SER A 80 14.37 -9.58 -14.98
C SER A 80 15.67 -8.98 -14.42
N THR A 81 15.81 -8.92 -13.10
CA THR A 81 16.98 -8.34 -12.42
C THR A 81 17.97 -9.38 -11.91
N GLY A 82 17.57 -10.65 -11.83
CA GLY A 82 18.33 -11.72 -11.18
C GLY A 82 18.31 -11.64 -9.64
N LEU A 83 17.56 -10.72 -9.05
CA LEU A 83 17.41 -10.58 -7.60
C LEU A 83 16.60 -11.74 -7.02
N LYS A 84 16.88 -12.06 -5.76
CA LYS A 84 16.23 -13.12 -4.98
C LYS A 84 15.57 -12.53 -3.74
N VAL A 85 14.71 -13.32 -3.12
CA VAL A 85 14.06 -13.02 -1.82
C VAL A 85 15.07 -12.61 -0.74
N SER A 86 16.28 -13.17 -0.77
CA SER A 86 17.37 -12.85 0.15
C SER A 86 17.88 -11.42 0.00
N ASP A 87 17.75 -10.83 -1.19
CA ASP A 87 18.44 -9.59 -1.58
C ASP A 87 17.65 -8.33 -1.22
N PHE A 88 16.44 -8.49 -0.68
CA PHE A 88 15.60 -7.41 -0.15
C PHE A 88 15.63 -7.44 1.36
N ASP A 89 15.90 -6.32 2.02
CA ASP A 89 15.86 -6.17 3.47
C ASP A 89 14.43 -5.92 3.97
N TYR A 90 13.64 -5.21 3.17
CA TYR A 90 12.25 -4.86 3.48
C TYR A 90 11.34 -5.12 2.29
N VAL A 91 10.07 -5.37 2.57
CA VAL A 91 9.06 -5.64 1.55
C VAL A 91 7.74 -4.98 1.89
N VAL A 92 7.16 -4.29 0.92
CA VAL A 92 5.88 -3.60 1.04
C VAL A 92 4.96 -4.00 -0.11
N PHE A 93 3.91 -4.75 0.21
CA PHE A 93 2.83 -5.03 -0.72
C PHE A 93 1.67 -4.05 -0.48
N HIS A 94 0.85 -3.78 -1.49
CA HIS A 94 -0.42 -3.07 -1.32
C HIS A 94 -1.28 -3.73 -0.24
N GLN A 95 -1.96 -2.94 0.60
CA GLN A 95 -2.59 -3.43 1.83
C GLN A 95 -4.08 -3.09 1.86
N PRO A 96 -4.95 -3.91 1.25
CA PRO A 96 -6.39 -3.75 1.39
C PRO A 96 -6.86 -4.11 2.80
N ASN A 97 -6.11 -5.00 3.48
CA ASN A 97 -6.21 -5.39 4.87
C ASN A 97 -4.87 -6.01 5.29
N THR A 98 -4.69 -6.35 6.57
CA THR A 98 -3.42 -6.91 7.08
C THR A 98 -3.13 -8.32 6.59
N ARG A 99 -4.15 -9.13 6.28
CA ARG A 99 -3.97 -10.56 5.93
C ARG A 99 -3.36 -10.76 4.55
N PHE A 100 -3.76 -9.93 3.59
CA PHE A 100 -3.37 -10.03 2.19
C PHE A 100 -1.85 -9.89 1.96
N PRO A 101 -1.17 -8.82 2.43
CA PRO A 101 0.27 -8.66 2.26
C PRO A 101 1.07 -9.78 2.97
N LEU A 102 0.59 -10.26 4.12
CA LEU A 102 1.23 -11.38 4.84
C LEU A 102 1.08 -12.71 4.08
N ARG A 103 -0.07 -12.94 3.44
CA ARG A 103 -0.27 -14.11 2.57
C ARG A 103 0.63 -14.05 1.33
N VAL A 104 0.75 -12.90 0.68
CA VAL A 104 1.69 -12.72 -0.44
C VAL A 104 3.11 -13.04 0.00
N ALA A 105 3.55 -12.50 1.14
CA ALA A 105 4.87 -12.77 1.69
C ALA A 105 5.12 -14.27 1.86
N SER A 106 4.17 -14.99 2.45
CA SER A 106 4.25 -16.44 2.62
C SER A 106 4.34 -17.19 1.28
N ILE A 107 3.59 -16.76 0.24
CA ILE A 107 3.61 -17.42 -1.08
C ILE A 107 4.95 -17.18 -1.80
N LEU A 108 5.51 -15.97 -1.67
CA LEU A 108 6.79 -15.59 -2.28
C LEU A 108 8.01 -16.03 -1.46
N GLY A 109 7.81 -16.54 -0.25
CA GLY A 109 8.90 -16.98 0.64
C GLY A 109 9.58 -15.85 1.41
N PHE A 110 8.99 -14.66 1.49
CA PHE A 110 9.52 -13.57 2.31
C PHE A 110 9.24 -13.81 3.80
N PRO A 111 10.27 -13.72 4.66
CA PRO A 111 10.07 -13.74 6.10
C PRO A 111 9.20 -12.57 6.59
N LEU A 112 8.37 -12.81 7.61
CA LEU A 112 7.41 -11.79 8.07
C LEU A 112 8.11 -10.57 8.68
N GLU A 113 9.32 -10.71 9.23
CA GLU A 113 10.12 -9.60 9.75
C GLU A 113 10.50 -8.58 8.67
N LYS A 114 10.59 -8.98 7.39
CA LYS A 114 10.85 -8.04 6.28
C LYS A 114 9.60 -7.26 5.87
N VAL A 115 8.42 -7.77 6.20
CA VAL A 115 7.12 -7.24 5.73
C VAL A 115 6.42 -6.38 6.79
N LYS A 116 6.47 -6.83 8.05
CA LYS A 116 5.85 -6.14 9.21
C LYS A 116 6.23 -4.66 9.34
N PRO A 117 7.49 -4.24 9.10
CA PRO A 117 7.89 -2.84 9.04
C PRO A 117 6.96 -1.95 8.20
N GLY A 118 6.56 -2.44 7.02
CA GLY A 118 5.73 -1.68 6.09
C GLY A 118 4.23 -1.77 6.36
N ILE A 119 3.76 -2.58 7.31
CA ILE A 119 2.31 -2.72 7.58
C ILE A 119 1.79 -1.46 8.27
N VAL A 120 0.82 -0.79 7.64
CA VAL A 120 0.16 0.43 8.14
C VAL A 120 -1.36 0.31 8.18
N VAL A 121 -1.93 -0.60 7.39
CA VAL A 121 -3.38 -0.79 7.24
C VAL A 121 -4.08 -1.16 8.54
N ASP A 122 -3.37 -1.77 9.50
CA ASP A 122 -3.89 -2.13 10.82
C ASP A 122 -4.16 -0.93 11.74
N LYS A 123 -3.58 0.24 11.41
CA LYS A 123 -3.77 1.50 12.14
C LYS A 123 -4.53 2.55 11.34
N VAL A 124 -4.26 2.63 10.03
CA VAL A 124 -4.81 3.68 9.16
C VAL A 124 -6.05 3.20 8.40
N GLY A 125 -6.16 1.90 8.12
CA GLY A 125 -7.06 1.37 7.10
C GLY A 125 -6.49 1.51 5.68
N ASN A 126 -7.26 1.07 4.70
CA ASN A 126 -6.93 1.08 3.28
C ASN A 126 -7.11 2.47 2.66
N THR A 127 -5.99 3.13 2.37
CA THR A 127 -5.92 4.45 1.71
C THR A 127 -5.83 4.37 0.19
N TYR A 128 -6.19 3.22 -0.41
CA TYR A 128 -6.13 2.93 -1.85
C TYR A 128 -4.73 3.21 -2.42
N ASN A 129 -4.60 4.17 -3.33
CA ASN A 129 -3.36 4.47 -4.05
C ASN A 129 -2.20 4.80 -3.10
N ALA A 130 -2.48 5.36 -1.92
CA ALA A 130 -1.46 5.68 -0.93
C ALA A 130 -1.05 4.47 -0.05
N SER A 131 -1.74 3.33 -0.12
CA SER A 131 -1.58 2.23 0.85
C SER A 131 -0.16 1.63 0.82
N ALA A 132 0.33 1.21 -0.36
CA ALA A 132 1.69 0.70 -0.49
C ALA A 132 2.74 1.80 -0.21
N LEU A 133 2.44 3.03 -0.59
CA LEU A 133 3.36 4.17 -0.45
C LEU A 133 3.51 4.64 1.00
N LEU A 134 2.44 4.58 1.81
CA LEU A 134 2.51 4.80 3.25
C LEU A 134 3.36 3.73 3.92
N GLY A 135 3.22 2.48 3.48
CA GLY A 135 4.08 1.39 3.94
C GLY A 135 5.55 1.64 3.60
N LEU A 136 5.86 2.16 2.40
CA LEU A 136 7.21 2.57 2.05
C LEU A 136 7.72 3.70 2.95
N CYS A 137 6.93 4.76 3.19
CA CYS A 137 7.33 5.82 4.12
C CYS A 137 7.64 5.28 5.53
N LYS A 138 6.83 4.35 6.04
CA LYS A 138 7.07 3.72 7.34
C LYS A 138 8.35 2.87 7.34
N VAL A 139 8.64 2.15 6.25
CA VAL A 139 9.92 1.44 6.10
C VAL A 139 11.09 2.41 6.12
N LEU A 140 10.99 3.53 5.39
CA LEU A 140 12.06 4.54 5.31
C LEU A 140 12.43 5.15 6.67
N GLU A 141 11.53 5.15 7.65
CA GLU A 141 11.79 5.61 9.03
C GLU A 141 12.78 4.74 9.80
N GLU A 142 12.86 3.45 9.47
CA GLU A 142 13.72 2.49 10.16
C GLU A 142 14.71 1.76 9.23
N ALA A 143 14.66 2.08 7.93
CA ALA A 143 15.55 1.53 6.93
C ALA A 143 17.00 1.94 7.23
N LYS A 144 17.89 0.96 7.10
CA LYS A 144 19.34 1.20 7.15
C LYS A 144 19.81 1.72 5.79
N SER A 145 20.88 2.51 5.80
CA SER A 145 21.57 2.81 4.55
C SER A 145 22.11 1.52 3.91
N ASN A 146 22.23 1.52 2.58
CA ASN A 146 22.65 0.39 1.77
C ASN A 146 21.76 -0.84 1.94
N SER A 147 20.46 -0.62 2.12
CA SER A 147 19.43 -1.65 2.14
C SER A 147 18.56 -1.58 0.90
N ARG A 148 17.90 -2.68 0.57
CA ARG A 148 16.98 -2.78 -0.56
C ARG A 148 15.56 -3.04 -0.11
N VAL A 149 14.60 -2.35 -0.71
CA VAL A 149 13.17 -2.47 -0.46
C VAL A 149 12.46 -2.95 -1.72
N LEU A 150 11.69 -4.04 -1.62
CA LEU A 150 10.72 -4.43 -2.64
C LEU A 150 9.40 -3.71 -2.35
N VAL A 151 8.88 -2.95 -3.30
CA VAL A 151 7.54 -2.36 -3.21
C VAL A 151 6.68 -2.88 -4.35
N VAL A 152 5.51 -3.44 -4.05
CA VAL A 152 4.56 -3.91 -5.09
C VAL A 152 3.20 -3.29 -4.88
N THR A 153 2.78 -2.47 -5.83
CA THR A 153 1.47 -1.81 -5.82
C THR A 153 0.39 -2.73 -6.39
N TYR A 154 -0.86 -2.39 -6.14
CA TYR A 154 -2.01 -3.02 -6.78
C TYR A 154 -3.12 -1.99 -6.97
N GLY A 155 -3.75 -2.04 -8.13
CA GLY A 155 -5.01 -1.37 -8.41
C GLY A 155 -5.94 -2.35 -9.14
N SER A 156 -7.18 -2.43 -8.69
CA SER A 156 -8.22 -3.23 -9.34
C SER A 156 -8.51 -2.74 -10.76
N GLY A 157 -8.95 -3.67 -11.62
CA GLY A 157 -9.15 -3.45 -13.06
C GLY A 157 -8.37 -4.33 -14.05
N ALA A 158 -7.19 -4.92 -13.79
CA ALA A 158 -6.29 -4.81 -12.66
C ALA A 158 -4.82 -4.71 -13.09
N GLY A 159 -4.00 -4.11 -12.22
CA GLY A 159 -2.59 -3.89 -12.48
C GLY A 159 -1.75 -3.77 -11.21
N SER A 160 -0.51 -4.24 -11.31
CA SER A 160 0.51 -4.14 -10.27
C SER A 160 1.81 -3.66 -10.87
N VAL A 161 2.58 -2.88 -10.12
CA VAL A 161 3.96 -2.54 -10.46
C VAL A 161 4.84 -2.88 -9.27
N ALA A 162 5.86 -3.70 -9.51
CA ALA A 162 6.92 -4.00 -8.56
C ALA A 162 8.10 -3.04 -8.79
N PHE A 163 8.72 -2.59 -7.71
CA PHE A 163 9.89 -1.70 -7.70
C PHE A 163 10.97 -2.29 -6.80
N SER A 164 12.21 -2.28 -7.27
CA SER A 164 13.40 -2.41 -6.41
C SER A 164 13.88 -1.02 -6.05
N ILE A 165 13.93 -0.72 -4.76
CA ILE A 165 14.34 0.58 -4.25
C ILE A 165 15.59 0.41 -3.39
N TRP A 166 16.69 1.06 -3.77
CA TRP A 166 17.93 1.11 -3.00
C TRP A 166 17.95 2.31 -2.07
N ILE A 167 18.33 2.11 -0.80
CA ILE A 167 18.38 3.17 0.21
C ILE A 167 19.80 3.73 0.34
N ASN A 168 19.92 5.05 0.23
CA ASN A 168 21.19 5.77 0.30
C ASN A 168 21.45 6.37 1.68
N ASP A 169 22.70 6.77 1.96
CA ASP A 169 23.13 7.38 3.23
C ASP A 169 22.36 8.68 3.57
N GLU A 170 21.81 9.37 2.57
CA GLU A 170 21.00 10.58 2.75
C GLU A 170 19.78 10.34 3.65
N ILE A 171 19.29 9.09 3.76
CA ILE A 171 18.17 8.75 4.66
C ILE A 171 18.48 9.11 6.12
N LEU A 172 19.75 8.93 6.54
CA LEU A 172 20.20 9.17 7.92
C LEU A 172 20.06 10.64 8.33
N ARG A 173 20.10 11.56 7.36
CA ARG A 173 19.96 13.00 7.58
C ARG A 173 18.55 13.51 7.30
N LYS A 174 17.86 12.95 6.31
CA LYS A 174 16.61 13.53 5.78
C LYS A 174 15.35 13.01 6.45
N VAL A 175 15.37 11.82 7.04
CA VAL A 175 14.16 11.21 7.61
C VAL A 175 13.58 12.02 8.80
N SER A 176 14.45 12.66 9.58
CA SER A 176 14.08 13.46 10.75
C SER A 176 13.70 14.92 10.42
N LEU A 177 13.77 15.34 9.15
CA LEU A 177 13.42 16.70 8.74
C LEU A 177 11.91 16.95 8.66
N ALA A 178 11.11 15.88 8.72
CA ALA A 178 9.66 15.94 8.66
C ALA A 178 9.05 15.01 9.69
N LYS A 179 7.77 15.24 9.96
CA LYS A 179 6.98 14.38 10.84
C LYS A 179 6.88 12.97 10.26
N THR A 180 7.18 11.99 11.08
CA THR A 180 7.12 10.56 10.76
C THR A 180 5.68 10.04 10.78
N ILE A 181 5.42 8.97 10.02
CA ILE A 181 4.22 8.13 10.09
C ILE A 181 3.96 7.73 11.55
N ARG A 182 4.98 7.32 12.32
CA ARG A 182 4.80 7.00 13.74
C ARG A 182 4.18 8.16 14.53
N GLU A 183 4.69 9.37 14.38
CA GLU A 183 4.14 10.55 15.05
C GLU A 183 2.75 10.96 14.51
N TYR A 184 2.43 10.66 13.25
CA TYR A 184 1.07 10.81 12.73
C TYR A 184 0.11 9.81 13.38
N LEU A 185 0.54 8.56 13.55
CA LEU A 185 -0.24 7.48 14.15
C LEU A 185 -0.44 7.65 15.66
N GLU A 186 0.37 8.45 16.33
CA GLU A 186 0.20 8.79 17.75
C GLU A 186 -0.75 9.99 17.95
N ASN A 187 -0.98 10.80 16.92
CA ASN A 187 -1.82 12.00 17.00
C ASN A 187 -3.17 11.81 16.31
N TYR A 188 -4.10 11.14 16.99
CA TYR A 188 -5.45 10.92 16.49
C TYR A 188 -6.49 11.08 17.59
N ARG A 189 -7.76 11.20 17.19
CA ARG A 189 -8.92 11.20 18.08
C ARG A 189 -9.93 10.18 17.59
N TYR A 190 -10.36 9.29 18.48
CA TYR A 190 -11.51 8.46 18.21
C TYR A 190 -12.76 9.31 18.11
N ILE A 191 -13.62 8.95 17.17
CA ILE A 191 -14.96 9.51 17.00
C ILE A 191 -15.95 8.35 17.00
N ASP A 192 -17.18 8.60 17.46
CA ASP A 192 -18.26 7.62 17.33
C ASP A 192 -18.75 7.52 15.88
N TYR A 193 -19.54 6.49 15.62
CA TYR A 193 -20.07 6.21 14.28
C TYR A 193 -20.96 7.35 13.75
N GLY A 194 -21.74 8.01 14.62
CA GLY A 194 -22.59 9.14 14.25
C GLY A 194 -21.78 10.33 13.72
N LEU A 195 -20.69 10.68 14.40
CA LEU A 195 -19.73 11.68 13.92
C LEU A 195 -19.02 11.24 12.64
N TYR A 196 -18.66 9.96 12.52
CA TYR A 196 -18.07 9.41 11.30
C TYR A 196 -18.99 9.59 10.08
N VAL A 197 -20.24 9.10 10.15
CA VAL A 197 -21.18 9.19 9.02
C VAL A 197 -21.53 10.65 8.68
N LYS A 198 -21.53 11.54 9.67
CA LYS A 198 -21.67 13.00 9.47
C LYS A 198 -20.49 13.58 8.71
N PHE A 199 -19.25 13.33 9.16
CA PHE A 199 -18.04 13.86 8.50
C PHE A 199 -17.83 13.27 7.10
N ARG A 200 -18.23 12.01 6.89
CA ARG A 200 -18.21 11.35 5.58
C ARG A 200 -19.36 11.78 4.65
N ARG A 201 -20.30 12.62 5.14
CA ARG A 201 -21.49 13.07 4.42
C ARG A 201 -22.35 11.91 3.88
N ILE A 202 -22.46 10.85 4.67
CA ILE A 202 -23.29 9.67 4.38
C ILE A 202 -24.75 9.93 4.75
N ILE A 203 -25.00 10.80 5.75
CA ILE A 203 -26.35 11.18 6.16
C ILE A 203 -27.00 12.04 5.07
N THR A 204 -28.10 11.56 4.48
CA THR A 204 -28.98 12.37 3.64
C THR A 204 -29.89 13.20 4.53
N LEU A 205 -29.78 14.52 4.47
CA LEU A 205 -30.76 15.42 5.11
C LEU A 205 -32.01 15.44 4.23
N LEU A 206 -33.14 14.97 4.76
CA LEU A 206 -34.44 15.19 4.15
C LEU A 206 -34.80 16.66 4.39
N HIS A 207 -34.77 17.47 3.34
CA HIS A 207 -35.31 18.83 3.32
C HIS A 207 -36.77 18.81 2.89
#